data_AF-A0A3M5EET5-F1
#
_entry.id   AF-A0A3M5EET5-F1
#
_cell.length_a   1.000
_cell.length_b   1.000
_cell.length_c   1.000
_cell.angle_alpha   90.00
_cell.angle_beta   90.00
_cell.angle_gamma   90.00
#
_symmetry.space_group_name_H-M   'P 1'
#
loop_
_entity.id
_entity.type
_entity.pdbx_description
1 polymer ?
#
loop_
_entity_poly.entity_id
_entity_poly.type
_entity_poly.pdbx_seq_one_letter_code
_entity_poly.pdbx_strand_id
1 'polypeptide(L)'
;YVLGCLRQLQEQGLRYLDVKPEVQRRFNLEVQQGLRHTVWERGCDSWYKTAAGKNTNNWPGYTFVYRWRTRRPELADYDLAR
;
A
#
# COMPACT_ATOMS: atom_id res chain seq x y z
N TYR A 1 8.21 9.14 0.16
CA TYR A 1 7.16 8.82 1.14
C TYR A 1 7.73 8.58 2.53
N VAL A 2 8.51 7.52 2.75
CA VAL A 2 9.05 7.14 4.09
C VAL A 2 9.80 8.27 4.78
N LEU A 3 10.72 8.95 4.09
CA LEU A 3 11.41 10.13 4.64
C LEU A 3 10.44 11.26 5.06
N GLY A 4 9.30 11.39 4.37
CA GLY A 4 8.23 12.31 4.77
C GLY A 4 7.56 11.87 6.06
N CYS A 5 7.33 10.57 6.26
CA CYS A 5 6.77 10.03 7.51
C CYS A 5 7.73 10.29 8.69
N LEU A 6 9.02 10.03 8.49
CA LEU A 6 10.06 10.31 9.49
C LEU A 6 10.12 11.80 9.86
N ARG A 7 9.98 12.68 8.86
CA ARG A 7 9.90 14.12 9.10
C ARG A 7 8.68 14.49 9.94
N GLN A 8 7.50 13.93 9.65
CA GLN A 8 6.30 14.16 10.46
C GLN A 8 6.46 13.68 11.91
N LEU A 9 7.09 12.51 12.12
CA LEU A 9 7.42 12.02 13.45
C LEU A 9 8.28 13.02 14.23
N GLN A 10 9.34 13.54 13.60
CA GLN A 10 10.26 14.49 14.22
C GLN A 10 9.63 15.86 14.46
N GLU A 11 8.94 16.44 13.48
CA GLU A 11 8.37 17.80 13.55
C GLU A 11 7.21 17.88 14.55
N GLN A 12 6.43 16.81 14.70
CA GLN A 12 5.24 16.79 15.56
C GLN A 12 5.46 16.08 16.91
N GLY A 13 6.67 15.55 17.15
CA GLY A 13 7.01 14.79 18.36
C GLY A 13 6.17 13.52 18.51
N LEU A 14 5.92 12.79 17.42
CA LEU A 14 5.13 11.56 17.46
C LEU A 14 6.03 10.36 17.78
N ARG A 15 5.51 9.42 18.57
CA ARG A 15 6.18 8.15 18.92
C ARG A 15 6.08 7.12 17.80
N TYR A 16 4.95 7.08 17.09
CA TYR A 16 4.72 6.12 16.02
C TYR A 16 3.72 6.64 14.98
N LEU A 17 3.74 5.98 13.82
CA LEU A 17 2.71 6.02 12.78
C LEU A 17 2.39 4.57 12.44
N ASP A 18 1.16 4.13 12.73
CA ASP A 18 0.67 2.79 12.37
C ASP A 18 -0.52 2.93 11.42
N VAL A 19 -0.55 2.15 10.34
CA VAL A 19 -1.60 2.28 9.32
C VAL A 19 -2.91 1.76 9.88
N LYS A 20 -3.97 2.56 9.78
CA LYS A 20 -5.30 2.13 10.22
C LYS A 20 -5.75 0.85 9.50
N PRO A 21 -6.27 -0.16 10.21
CA PRO A 21 -6.66 -1.43 9.60
C PRO A 21 -7.63 -1.30 8.42
N GLU A 22 -8.58 -0.36 8.49
CA GLU A 22 -9.54 -0.07 7.44
C GLU A 22 -8.91 0.55 6.19
N VAL A 23 -7.88 1.39 6.35
CA VAL A 23 -7.14 1.99 5.24
C VAL A 23 -6.36 0.92 4.50
N GLN A 24 -5.64 0.06 5.24
CA GLN A 24 -4.92 -1.07 4.67
C GLN A 24 -5.86 -2.04 3.96
N ARG A 25 -7.03 -2.33 4.54
CA ARG A 25 -8.04 -3.21 3.94
C ARG A 25 -8.58 -2.64 2.64
N ARG A 26 -8.95 -1.35 2.64
CA ARG A 26 -9.43 -0.64 1.44
C ARG A 26 -8.37 -0.67 0.33
N PHE A 27 -7.13 -0.31 0.66
CA PHE A 27 -6.02 -0.37 -0.28
C PHE A 27 -5.82 -1.77 -0.86
N ASN A 28 -5.85 -2.81 -0.02
CA ASN A 28 -5.71 -4.18 -0.49
C ASN A 28 -6.85 -4.57 -1.43
N LEU A 29 -8.11 -4.25 -1.10
CA LEU A 29 -9.25 -4.55 -1.98
C LEU A 29 -9.10 -3.89 -3.36
N GLU A 30 -8.71 -2.62 -3.42
CA GLU A 30 -8.46 -1.91 -4.68
C GLU A 30 -7.35 -2.58 -5.50
N VAL A 31 -6.22 -2.92 -4.87
CA VAL A 31 -5.09 -3.58 -5.53
C VAL A 31 -5.51 -4.96 -6.06
N GLN A 32 -6.20 -5.75 -5.25
CA GLN A 32 -6.64 -7.09 -5.66
C GLN A 32 -7.67 -7.03 -6.80
N GLN A 33 -8.57 -6.04 -6.81
CA GLN A 33 -9.49 -5.82 -7.93
C GLN A 33 -8.73 -5.46 -9.21
N GLY A 34 -7.76 -4.55 -9.13
CA GLY A 34 -6.94 -4.17 -10.28
C GLY A 34 -6.12 -5.34 -10.84
N LEU A 35 -5.62 -6.22 -9.97
CA LEU A 35 -4.80 -7.37 -10.39
C LEU A 35 -5.58 -8.40 -11.21
N ARG A 36 -6.90 -8.58 -10.97
CA ARG A 36 -7.74 -9.59 -11.67
C ARG A 36 -7.68 -9.51 -13.20
N HIS A 37 -7.42 -8.33 -13.74
CA HIS A 37 -7.39 -8.11 -15.18
C HIS A 37 -5.97 -8.12 -15.78
N THR A 38 -4.95 -8.39 -14.97
CA THR A 38 -3.55 -8.38 -15.39
C THR A 38 -3.06 -9.77 -15.81
N VAL A 39 -1.98 -9.80 -16.57
CA VAL A 39 -1.27 -11.04 -16.94
C VAL A 39 -0.63 -11.75 -15.73
N TRP A 40 -0.48 -11.06 -14.59
CA TRP A 40 0.04 -11.67 -13.37
C TRP A 40 -1.00 -12.52 -12.62
N GLU A 41 -2.28 -12.30 -12.91
CA GLU A 41 -3.38 -13.15 -12.42
C GLU A 41 -3.87 -14.16 -13.47
N ARG A 42 -3.80 -13.82 -14.76
CA ARG A 42 -4.22 -14.72 -15.84
C ARG A 42 -3.10 -15.70 -16.21
N GLY A 43 -3.29 -16.99 -15.96
CA GLY A 43 -2.36 -18.06 -16.35
C GLY A 43 -2.10 -19.08 -15.24
N CYS A 44 -1.16 -20.00 -15.48
CA CYS A 44 -0.69 -21.00 -14.50
C CYS A 44 -0.06 -20.35 -13.27
N ASP A 45 0.15 -21.16 -12.22
CA ASP A 45 0.78 -20.74 -10.96
C ASP A 45 2.07 -19.95 -11.20
N SER A 46 2.04 -18.67 -10.83
CA SER A 46 3.18 -17.77 -10.95
C SER A 46 3.83 -17.60 -9.58
N TRP A 47 5.13 -17.29 -9.57
CA TRP A 47 5.89 -17.04 -8.34
C TRP A 47 5.31 -15.89 -7.48
N TYR A 48 4.46 -15.04 -8.06
CA TYR A 48 3.82 -13.92 -7.37
C TYR A 48 2.59 -14.33 -6.54
N LYS A 49 2.06 -15.54 -6.75
CA LYS A 49 0.89 -16.04 -6.05
C LYS A 49 1.31 -16.86 -4.84
N THR A 50 0.58 -16.68 -3.74
CA THR A 50 0.67 -17.59 -2.59
C THR A 50 0.05 -18.95 -2.93
N ALA A 51 0.24 -19.96 -2.09
CA ALA A 51 -0.45 -21.24 -2.22
C ALA A 51 -1.99 -21.12 -2.21
N ALA A 52 -2.53 -20.02 -1.67
CA ALA A 52 -3.96 -19.68 -1.70
C ALA A 52 -4.36 -18.91 -2.98
N GLY A 53 -3.47 -18.78 -3.96
CA GLY A 53 -3.71 -18.12 -5.25
C GLY A 53 -3.69 -16.59 -5.21
N LYS A 54 -3.35 -15.96 -4.07
CA LYS A 54 -3.37 -14.50 -3.92
C LYS A 54 -2.06 -13.88 -4.41
N ASN A 55 -2.11 -12.96 -5.38
CA ASN A 55 -0.94 -12.15 -5.71
C ASN A 55 -0.69 -11.07 -4.62
N THR A 56 0.45 -11.15 -3.97
CA THR A 56 0.84 -10.24 -2.88
C THR A 56 1.98 -9.29 -3.24
N ASN A 57 2.50 -9.37 -4.46
CA ASN A 57 3.74 -8.68 -4.83
C ASN A 57 3.51 -7.50 -5.79
N ASN A 58 2.61 -7.66 -6.76
CA ASN A 58 2.52 -6.73 -7.88
C ASN A 58 1.54 -5.57 -7.62
N TRP A 59 1.92 -4.38 -8.09
CA TRP A 59 1.03 -3.23 -8.24
C TRP A 59 0.38 -3.26 -9.63
N PRO A 60 -0.96 -3.23 -9.75
CA PRO A 60 -1.64 -3.37 -11.04
C PRO A 60 -1.73 -2.08 -11.87
N GLY A 61 -1.43 -0.93 -11.27
CA GLY A 61 -1.57 0.38 -11.91
C GLY A 61 -0.27 0.87 -12.56
N TYR A 62 -0.36 2.04 -13.20
CA TYR A 62 0.83 2.70 -13.73
C TYR A 62 1.74 3.25 -12.62
N THR A 63 3.04 3.31 -12.90
CA THR A 63 4.07 3.84 -11.98
C THR A 63 3.80 5.29 -11.57
N PHE A 64 3.24 6.12 -12.46
CA PHE A 64 2.90 7.50 -12.14
C PHE A 64 1.75 7.62 -11.12
N VAL A 65 0.80 6.68 -11.13
CA VAL A 65 -0.28 6.61 -10.12
C VAL A 65 0.32 6.25 -8.77
N TYR A 66 1.22 5.27 -8.72
CA TYR A 66 1.93 4.91 -7.50
C TYR A 66 2.72 6.12 -6.96
N ARG A 67 3.51 6.78 -7.82
CA ARG A 67 4.25 8.00 -7.47
C ARG A 67 3.35 9.09 -6.91
N TRP A 68 2.18 9.30 -7.51
CA TRP A 68 1.22 10.29 -7.04
C TRP A 68 0.62 9.90 -5.68
N ARG A 69 0.16 8.65 -5.52
CA ARG A 69 -0.39 8.12 -4.25
C ARG A 69 0.64 8.17 -3.12
N THR A 70 1.92 7.97 -3.42
CA THR A 70 3.01 8.01 -2.43
C THR A 70 3.78 9.33 -2.42
N ARG A 71 3.22 10.42 -2.97
CA ARG A 71 3.94 11.70 -3.08
C ARG A 71 4.21 12.33 -1.71
N ARG A 72 3.25 12.20 -0.78
CA ARG A 72 3.33 12.73 0.59
C ARG A 72 2.57 11.80 1.55
N PRO A 73 3.00 11.66 2.81
CA PRO A 73 2.22 10.98 3.84
C PRO A 73 0.89 11.69 4.09
N GLU A 74 -0.18 10.92 4.29
CA GLU A 74 -1.48 11.40 4.73
C GLU A 74 -1.68 10.96 6.18
N LEU A 75 -1.57 11.87 7.15
CA LEU A 75 -1.64 11.50 8.57
C LEU A 75 -3.01 10.99 8.97
N ALA A 76 -4.07 11.34 8.24
CA ALA A 76 -5.41 10.82 8.48
C ALA A 76 -5.49 9.29 8.31
N ASP A 77 -4.58 8.69 7.55
CA ASP A 77 -4.51 7.25 7.29
C ASP A 77 -3.86 6.45 8.44
N TYR A 78 -3.32 7.12 9.46
CA TYR A 78 -2.55 6.50 10.53
C TYR A 78 -3.18 6.69 11.90
N ASP A 79 -3.01 5.69 12.76
CA ASP A 79 -3.03 5.87 14.20
C ASP A 79 -1.67 6.44 14.63
N LEU A 80 -1.71 7.44 15.50
CA LEU A 80 -0.54 8.19 15.95
C LEU A 80 -0.66 8.56 17.42
N ALA A 81 0.48 8.67 18.09
CA ALA A 81 0.56 9.15 19.46
C ALA A 81 1.80 10.04 19.65
N ARG A 82 1.69 11.02 20.53
CA ARG A 82 2.83 11.79 21.07
C ARG A 82 3.37 11.12 22.30
#